data_AF-A0A5M5C6X0-F1
#
_entry.id   AF-A0A5M5C6X0-F1
#
_cell.length_a   1.000
_cell.length_b   1.000
_cell.length_c   1.000
_cell.angle_alpha   90.00
_cell.angle_beta   90.00
_cell.angle_gamma   90.00
#
_symmetry.space_group_name_H-M   'P 1'
#
loop_
_entity.id
_entity.type
_entity.pdbx_description
1 polymer ?
#
loop_
_entity_poly.entity_id
_entity_poly.type
_entity_poly.pdbx_seq_one_letter_code
_entity_poly.pdbx_strand_id
1 'polypeptide(L)'
;AFATSFIFKSKGQKISIPWFIFFFVLALVVNTYLLDGVPQLGAAINGIARNTLTITMFFIGASLSIDVLKAVGIKPLVQGILLWVIISLSTLAYIYFV
;
A
#
# COMPACT_ATOMS: atom_id res chain seq x y z
N ALA A 1 -2.51 -4.59 12.80
CA ALA A 1 -3.46 -5.48 12.12
C ALA A 1 -3.30 -6.93 12.59
N PHE A 2 -2.22 -7.64 12.25
CA PHE A 2 -1.98 -9.02 12.71
C PHE A 2 -1.71 -9.13 14.22
N ALA A 3 -0.84 -8.28 14.78
CA ALA A 3 -0.59 -8.29 16.23
C ALA A 3 -1.84 -7.92 17.05
N THR A 4 -2.61 -6.94 16.59
CA THR A 4 -3.86 -6.50 17.23
C THR A 4 -4.98 -7.53 17.11
N SER A 5 -5.08 -8.30 16.02
CA SER A 5 -6.08 -9.37 15.89
C SER A 5 -5.76 -10.60 16.73
N PHE A 6 -4.48 -10.87 17.00
CA PHE A 6 -4.06 -11.93 17.91
C PHE A 6 -4.29 -11.58 19.38
N ILE A 7 -4.06 -10.31 19.77
CA ILE A 7 -4.21 -9.84 21.15
C ILE A 7 -5.69 -9.66 21.54
N PHE A 8 -6.55 -9.23 20.61
CA PHE A 8 -7.97 -8.99 20.85
C PHE A 8 -8.88 -10.13 20.33
N LYS A 9 -8.48 -11.39 20.55
CA LYS A 9 -9.29 -12.56 20.17
C LYS A 9 -10.57 -12.66 21.01
N SER A 10 -11.66 -12.04 20.57
CA SER A 10 -13.01 -12.32 21.09
C SER A 10 -13.56 -13.61 20.48
N LYS A 11 -14.22 -14.45 21.28
CA LYS A 11 -14.85 -15.70 20.84
C LYS A 11 -15.91 -15.37 19.77
N GLY A 12 -15.63 -15.70 18.50
CA GLY A 12 -16.59 -15.55 17.39
C GLY A 12 -16.12 -14.73 16.18
N GLN A 13 -14.91 -14.16 16.20
CA GLN A 13 -14.42 -13.36 15.06
C GLN A 13 -13.92 -14.27 13.92
N LYS A 14 -14.63 -14.27 12.79
CA LYS A 14 -14.19 -14.95 11.55
C LYS A 14 -12.81 -14.40 11.16
N ILE A 15 -11.84 -15.28 10.94
CA ILE A 15 -10.51 -14.90 10.49
C ILE A 15 -10.63 -14.41 9.04
N SER A 16 -10.63 -13.09 8.83
CA SER A 16 -10.55 -12.50 7.51
C SER A 16 -9.09 -12.55 7.05
N ILE A 17 -8.70 -13.62 6.36
CA ILE A 17 -7.36 -13.73 5.77
C ILE A 17 -7.28 -12.73 4.60
N PRO A 18 -6.34 -11.76 4.62
CA PRO A 18 -6.16 -10.83 3.51
C PRO A 18 -5.50 -11.54 2.33
N TRP A 19 -6.31 -12.00 1.38
CA TRP A 19 -5.87 -12.73 0.18
C TRP A 19 -4.80 -12.01 -0.65
N PHE A 20 -4.72 -10.68 -0.56
CA PHE A 20 -3.65 -9.88 -1.19
C PHE A 20 -2.24 -10.39 -0.86
N ILE A 21 -2.00 -10.85 0.38
CA ILE A 21 -0.68 -11.35 0.78
C ILE A 21 -0.32 -12.63 0.01
N PHE A 22 -1.27 -13.55 -0.13
CA PHE A 22 -1.06 -14.78 -0.88
C PHE A 22 -0.72 -14.49 -2.35
N PHE A 23 -1.49 -13.61 -3.00
CA PHE A 23 -1.23 -13.22 -4.38
C PHE A 23 0.09 -12.45 -4.54
N PHE A 24 0.47 -11.61 -3.57
CA PHE A 24 1.75 -10.91 -3.58
C PHE A 24 2.93 -11.88 -3.55
N VAL A 25 2.88 -12.87 -2.65
CA VAL A 25 3.93 -13.92 -2.55
C VAL A 25 3.98 -14.76 -3.83
N LEU A 26 2.82 -15.15 -4.37
CA LEU A 26 2.76 -15.89 -5.64
C LEU A 26 3.37 -15.07 -6.78
N ALA A 27 3.02 -13.79 -6.90
CA ALA A 27 3.57 -12.90 -7.92
C ALA A 27 5.08 -12.72 -7.77
N LEU A 28 5.60 -12.63 -6.55
CA LEU A 28 7.04 -12.58 -6.28
C LEU A 28 7.72 -13.86 -6.76
N VAL A 29 7.20 -15.04 -6.40
CA VAL A 29 7.77 -16.33 -6.84
C VAL A 29 7.76 -16.45 -8.36
N VAL A 30 6.66 -16.10 -9.01
CA VAL A 30 6.56 -16.07 -10.47
C VAL A 30 7.58 -15.09 -11.06
N ASN A 31 7.73 -13.89 -10.49
CA ASN A 31 8.67 -12.89 -10.98
C ASN A 31 10.12 -13.37 -10.86
N THR A 32 10.52 -13.90 -9.71
CA THR A 32 11.91 -14.31 -9.46
C THR A 32 12.30 -15.60 -10.18
N TYR A 33 11.40 -16.59 -10.29
CA TYR A 33 11.77 -17.90 -10.84
C TYR A 33 11.29 -18.16 -12.27
N LEU A 34 10.20 -17.52 -12.72
CA LEU A 34 9.60 -17.78 -14.04
C LEU A 34 9.84 -16.64 -15.04
N LEU A 35 9.98 -15.40 -14.58
CA LEU A 35 10.11 -14.23 -15.46
C LEU A 35 11.55 -13.76 -15.69
N ASP A 36 12.53 -14.33 -15.00
CA ASP A 36 13.96 -13.98 -15.13
C ASP A 36 14.50 -14.21 -16.56
N GLY A 37 13.89 -15.14 -17.31
CA GLY A 37 14.22 -15.43 -18.71
C GLY A 37 13.42 -14.66 -19.77
N VAL A 38 12.41 -13.85 -19.40
CA VAL A 38 11.54 -13.16 -20.37
C VAL A 38 11.34 -11.68 -20.01
N PRO A 39 12.36 -10.83 -20.26
CA PRO A 39 12.34 -9.41 -19.87
C PRO A 39 11.18 -8.61 -20.50
N GLN A 40 10.75 -8.98 -21.71
CA GLN A 40 9.65 -8.30 -22.41
C GLN A 40 8.31 -8.47 -21.69
N LEU A 41 8.07 -9.63 -21.07
CA LEU A 41 6.84 -9.87 -20.31
C LEU A 41 6.82 -9.04 -19.02
N GLY A 42 7.95 -8.96 -18.32
CA GLY A 42 8.10 -8.08 -17.17
C GLY A 42 7.86 -6.61 -17.52
N ALA A 43 8.43 -6.13 -18.63
CA ALA A 43 8.21 -4.76 -19.12
C ALA A 43 6.75 -4.48 -19.47
N ALA A 44 6.06 -5.40 -20.14
CA ALA A 44 4.64 -5.27 -20.48
C ALA A 44 3.77 -5.20 -19.20
N ILE A 45 4.01 -6.08 -18.23
CA ILE A 45 3.31 -6.05 -16.93
C ILE A 45 3.55 -4.72 -16.22
N ASN A 46 4.79 -4.22 -16.17
CA ASN A 46 5.12 -2.96 -15.53
C ASN A 46 4.42 -1.77 -16.21
N GLY A 47 4.35 -1.78 -17.55
CA GLY A 47 3.62 -0.79 -18.34
C GLY A 47 2.13 -0.77 -17.99
N ILE A 48 1.49 -1.95 -17.94
CA ILE A 48 0.09 -2.08 -17.54
C ILE A 48 -0.09 -1.60 -16.09
N ALA A 49 0.76 -2.05 -15.16
CA ALA A 49 0.68 -1.68 -13.75
C ALA A 49 0.73 -0.16 -13.54
N ARG A 50 1.58 0.55 -14.29
CA ARG A 50 1.68 2.02 -14.22
C ARG A 50 0.41 2.71 -14.71
N ASN A 51 -0.17 2.22 -15.81
CA ASN A 51 -1.42 2.74 -16.34
C ASN A 51 -2.58 2.47 -15.38
N THR A 52 -2.69 1.25 -14.85
CA THR A 52 -3.70 0.89 -13.85
C THR A 52 -3.56 1.74 -12.58
N LEU A 53 -2.34 1.93 -12.07
CA LEU A 53 -2.10 2.77 -10.90
C LEU A 53 -2.56 4.22 -11.14
N THR A 54 -2.29 4.75 -12.33
CA THR A 54 -2.73 6.09 -12.73
C THR A 54 -4.25 6.18 -12.75
N ILE A 55 -4.93 5.18 -13.31
CA ILE A 55 -6.40 5.10 -13.32
C ILE A 55 -6.96 5.00 -11.90
N THR A 56 -6.35 4.19 -11.02
CA THR A 56 -6.74 4.10 -9.61
C THR A 56 -6.59 5.43 -8.90
N MET A 57 -5.46 6.11 -9.07
CA MET A 57 -5.24 7.45 -8.50
C MET A 57 -6.25 8.47 -9.04
N PHE A 58 -6.57 8.41 -10.34
CA PHE A 58 -7.61 9.23 -10.94
C PHE A 58 -8.97 8.98 -10.29
N PHE A 59 -9.38 7.72 -10.10
CA PHE A 59 -10.64 7.40 -9.44
C PHE A 59 -10.66 7.77 -7.97
N ILE A 60 -9.54 7.63 -7.24
CA ILE A 60 -9.43 8.14 -5.87
C ILE A 60 -9.70 9.66 -5.88
N GLY A 61 -9.05 10.41 -6.78
CA GLY A 61 -9.30 11.85 -6.96
C GLY A 61 -10.74 12.17 -7.35
N ALA A 62 -11.32 11.43 -8.29
CA ALA A 62 -12.69 11.64 -8.76
C ALA A 62 -13.75 11.28 -7.69
N SER A 63 -13.44 10.33 -6.81
CA SER A 63 -14.31 9.96 -5.69
C SER A 63 -14.27 10.97 -4.53
N LEU A 64 -13.23 11.81 -4.47
CA LEU A 64 -13.08 12.85 -3.45
C LEU A 64 -13.86 14.10 -3.87
N SER A 65 -15.03 14.30 -3.27
CA SER A 65 -15.75 15.57 -3.35
C SER A 65 -15.39 16.50 -2.18
N ILE A 66 -15.67 17.79 -2.33
CA ILE A 66 -15.51 18.78 -1.25
C ILE A 66 -16.34 18.38 -0.03
N ASP A 67 -17.52 17.80 -0.23
CA ASP A 67 -18.39 17.35 0.86
C ASP A 67 -17.82 16.14 1.60
N VAL A 68 -17.25 15.18 0.86
CA VAL A 68 -16.53 14.03 1.46
C VAL A 68 -15.32 14.53 2.25
N LEU A 69 -14.51 15.45 1.70
CA LEU A 69 -13.37 16.04 2.39
C LEU A 69 -13.77 16.77 3.69
N LYS A 70 -14.88 17.50 3.67
CA LYS A 70 -15.43 18.13 4.89
C LYS A 70 -15.89 17.09 5.91
N ALA A 71 -16.46 15.97 5.47
CA ALA A 71 -16.95 14.90 6.35
C ALA A 71 -15.80 14.15 7.08
N VAL A 72 -14.68 13.85 6.39
CA VAL A 72 -13.48 13.29 7.05
C VAL A 72 -12.69 14.35 7.83
N GLY A 73 -12.85 15.63 7.48
CA GLY A 73 -12.18 16.75 8.13
C GLY A 73 -10.68 16.83 7.84
N ILE A 74 -10.01 17.81 8.45
CA ILE A 74 -8.58 18.07 8.22
C ILE A 74 -7.64 17.14 9.01
N LYS A 75 -8.15 16.49 10.07
CA LYS A 75 -7.35 15.68 10.99
C LYS A 75 -6.56 14.55 10.29
N PRO A 76 -7.14 13.76 9.37
CA PRO A 76 -6.40 12.72 8.67
C PRO A 76 -5.26 13.27 7.80
N LEU A 77 -5.46 14.44 7.19
CA LEU A 77 -4.43 15.10 6.36
C LEU A 77 -3.23 15.52 7.23
N VAL A 78 -3.50 16.17 8.37
CA VAL A 78 -2.45 16.58 9.31
C VAL A 78 -1.70 15.37 9.85
N GLN A 79 -2.41 14.29 10.21
CA GLN A 79 -1.76 13.06 10.65
C GLN A 79 -0.86 12.46 9.57
N GLY A 80 -1.32 12.42 8.31
CA GLY A 80 -0.53 11.92 7.20
C GLY A 80 0.75 12.75 6.97
N ILE A 81 0.64 14.08 6.95
CA ILE A 81 1.79 14.98 6.77
C ILE A 81 2.77 14.85 7.94
N LEU A 82 2.27 14.83 9.18
CA LEU A 82 3.10 14.72 10.38
C LEU A 82 3.86 13.38 10.38
N LEU A 83 3.17 12.27 10.08
CA LEU A 83 3.82 10.97 9.93
C LEU A 83 4.90 10.98 8.84
N TRP A 84 4.58 11.57 7.69
CA TRP A 84 5.52 11.67 6.57
C TRP A 84 6.78 12.46 6.94
N VAL A 85 6.63 13.58 7.64
CA VAL A 85 7.77 14.38 8.13
C VAL A 85 8.61 13.60 9.13
N ILE A 86 8.00 12.94 10.11
CA ILE A 86 8.73 12.14 11.11
C ILE A 86 9.55 11.05 10.43
N ILE A 87 8.92 10.24 9.56
CA ILE A 87 9.62 9.13 8.88
C ILE A 87 10.75 9.67 8.01
N SER A 88 10.51 10.75 7.26
CA SER A 88 11.51 11.35 6.38
C SER A 88 12.72 11.87 7.16
N LEU A 89 12.50 12.61 8.25
CA LEU A 89 13.58 13.15 9.09
C LEU A 89 14.33 12.05 9.83
N SER A 90 13.63 11.05 10.38
CA SER A 90 14.27 9.91 11.05
C SER A 90 15.13 9.10 10.07
N THR A 91 14.63 8.86 8.85
CA THR A 91 15.38 8.17 7.80
C THR A 91 16.60 8.98 7.36
N LEU A 92 16.45 10.30 7.18
CA LEU A 92 17.54 11.18 6.80
C LEU A 92 18.62 11.24 7.89
N ALA A 93 18.23 11.37 9.16
CA ALA A 93 19.14 11.34 10.29
C ALA A 93 19.89 10.01 10.36
N TYR A 94 19.20 8.88 10.17
CA TYR A 94 19.85 7.58 10.13
C TYR A 94 20.93 7.51 9.04
N ILE A 95 20.63 7.97 7.82
CA ILE A 95 21.60 7.97 6.71
C ILE A 95 22.82 8.87 6.97
N TYR A 96 22.66 9.97 7.72
CA TYR A 96 23.74 10.92 7.99
C TYR A 96 24.58 10.58 9.23
N PHE A 97 23.99 9.95 10.25
CA PHE A 97 24.65 9.68 11.53
C PHE A 97 25.09 8.22 11.72
N VAL A 98 24.68 7.30 10.84
CA VAL A 98 25.06 5.88 10.83
C VAL A 98 25.73 5.54 9.50
#